data_AF-A0A383BSX4-F1
#
_entry.id   AF-A0A383BSX4-F1
#
_cell.length_a   1.000
_cell.length_b   1.000
_cell.length_c   1.000
_cell.angle_alpha   90.00
_cell.angle_beta   90.00
_cell.angle_gamma   90.00
#
_symmetry.space_group_name_H-M   'P 1'
#
loop_
_entity.id
_entity.type
_entity.pdbx_description
1 polymer ?
#
loop_
_entity_poly.entity_id
_entity_poly.type
_entity_poly.pdbx_seq_one_letter_code
_entity_poly.pdbx_strand_id
1 'polypeptide(L)'
;MEIVTKIAPLSLALIMLALGMGLTVQDFTRVAKKPKDFLVGLICQLIFLPVIAFILVILFNTPVELAVGLMIIAAAPGGVT
;
A
#
# COMPACT_ATOMS: atom_id res chain seq x y z
N MET A 1 -15.18 -14.84 -12.33
CA MET A 1 -14.78 -14.49 -10.95
C MET A 1 -13.80 -15.49 -10.33
N GLU A 2 -13.83 -16.77 -10.68
CA GLU A 2 -12.89 -17.77 -10.12
C GLU A 2 -11.40 -17.41 -10.29
N ILE A 3 -11.02 -16.83 -11.43
CA ILE A 3 -9.64 -16.35 -11.67
C ILE A 3 -9.23 -15.30 -10.64
N VAL A 4 -10.09 -14.32 -10.35
CA VAL A 4 -9.79 -13.25 -9.40
C VAL A 4 -9.71 -13.80 -7.97
N THR A 5 -10.56 -14.76 -7.61
CA THR A 5 -10.60 -15.31 -6.24
C THR A 5 -9.54 -16.37 -5.98
N LYS A 6 -9.07 -17.10 -7.00
CA LYS A 6 -8.11 -18.20 -6.84
C LYS A 6 -6.71 -17.85 -7.35
N ILE A 7 -6.61 -17.22 -8.51
CA ILE A 7 -5.32 -16.97 -9.18
C ILE A 7 -4.71 -15.66 -8.69
N ALA A 8 -5.48 -14.58 -8.54
CA ALA A 8 -4.92 -13.28 -8.15
C ALA A 8 -4.20 -13.29 -6.79
N PRO A 9 -4.70 -13.95 -5.72
CA PRO A 9 -3.97 -14.05 -4.45
C PRO A 9 -2.67 -14.84 -4.60
N LEU A 10 -2.68 -15.90 -5.41
CA LEU A 10 -1.49 -16.71 -5.68
C LEU A 10 -0.43 -15.90 -6.44
N SER A 11 -0.85 -15.15 -7.46
CA SER A 11 0.03 -14.23 -8.19
C SER A 11 0.60 -13.15 -7.27
N LEU A 12 -0.22 -12.55 -6.41
CA LEU A 12 0.23 -11.54 -5.44
C LEU A 12 1.25 -12.14 -4.46
N ALA A 13 1.02 -13.37 -3.98
CA ALA A 13 1.98 -14.06 -3.11
C ALA A 13 3.33 -14.29 -3.81
N LEU A 14 3.33 -14.69 -5.08
CA LEU A 14 4.56 -14.87 -5.86
C LEU A 14 5.28 -13.54 -6.11
N ILE A 15 4.55 -12.45 -6.38
CA ILE A 15 5.13 -11.11 -6.54
C ILE A 15 5.79 -10.66 -5.22
N MET A 16 5.11 -10.84 -4.09
CA MET A 16 5.64 -10.46 -2.78
C MET A 16 6.83 -11.33 -2.37
N LEU A 17 6.88 -12.61 -2.77
CA LEU A 17 8.05 -13.46 -2.58
C LEU A 17 9.24 -12.97 -3.42
N ALA A 18 9.02 -12.65 -4.69
CA ALA A 18 10.08 -12.15 -5.59
C ALA A 18 10.67 -10.83 -5.07
N LEU A 19 9.81 -9.91 -4.62
CA LEU A 19 10.20 -8.69 -3.91
C LEU A 19 11.07 -9.01 -2.69
N GLY A 20 10.62 -9.93 -1.83
CA GLY A 20 11.34 -10.32 -0.62
C GLY A 20 12.72 -10.90 -0.90
N MET A 21 12.86 -11.71 -1.95
CA MET A 21 14.17 -12.26 -2.38
C MET A 21 15.14 -11.20 -2.88
N GLY A 22 14.66 -10.04 -3.33
CA GLY A 22 15.49 -8.92 -3.76
C GLY A 22 16.00 -8.03 -2.61
N LEU A 23 15.50 -8.22 -1.38
CA LEU A 23 15.90 -7.41 -0.23
C LEU A 23 17.28 -7.79 0.28
N THR A 24 18.06 -6.78 0.65
CA THR A 24 19.38 -6.96 1.26
C THR A 24 19.40 -6.46 2.70
N VAL A 25 20.36 -6.92 3.49
CA VAL A 25 20.59 -6.40 4.86
C VAL A 25 20.85 -4.87 4.83
N GLN A 26 21.40 -4.35 3.73
CA GLN A 26 21.65 -2.93 3.57
C GLN A 26 20.36 -2.09 3.56
N ASP A 27 19.26 -2.63 3.03
CA ASP A 27 17.97 -1.94 2.98
C ASP A 27 17.39 -1.73 4.39
N PHE A 28 17.47 -2.76 5.24
CA PHE A 28 17.04 -2.67 6.64
C PHE A 28 17.95 -1.76 7.47
N THR A 29 19.27 -1.85 7.27
CA THR A 29 20.20 -0.96 7.99
C THR A 29 20.04 0.51 7.57
N ARG A 30 19.61 0.80 6.34
CA ARG A 30 19.28 2.16 5.90
C ARG A 30 18.14 2.75 6.72
N VAL A 31 17.09 1.98 6.98
CA VAL A 31 15.96 2.39 7.83
C VAL A 31 16.44 2.70 9.26
N ALA A 32 17.28 1.85 9.83
CA ALA A 32 17.83 2.06 11.18
C ALA A 32 18.77 3.27 11.26
N LYS A 33 19.55 3.55 10.21
CA LYS A 33 20.47 4.70 10.14
C LYS A 33 19.77 6.02 9.89
N LYS A 34 18.64 6.01 9.19
CA LYS A 34 17.85 7.20 8.83
C LYS A 34 16.38 7.06 9.24
N PRO A 35 16.10 6.95 10.55
CA PRO A 35 14.75 6.69 11.03
C PRO A 35 13.79 7.86 10.77
N LYS A 36 14.28 9.10 10.75
CA LYS A 36 13.45 10.27 10.47
C LYS A 36 12.86 10.23 9.07
N ASP A 37 13.69 9.97 8.06
CA ASP A 37 13.27 9.89 6.65
C ASP A 37 12.23 8.77 6.46
N PHE A 38 12.49 7.60 7.08
CA PHE A 38 11.54 6.48 7.08
C PHE A 38 10.21 6.83 7.76
N LEU A 39 10.25 7.42 8.95
CA LEU A 39 9.03 7.76 9.70
C LEU A 39 8.17 8.80 8.99
N VAL A 40 8.78 9.79 8.34
CA VAL A 40 8.04 10.76 7.51
C VAL A 40 7.32 10.04 6.38
N GLY A 41 8.02 9.17 5.64
CA GLY A 41 7.40 8.36 4.59
C GLY A 41 6.26 7.48 5.10
N LEU A 42 6.48 6.81 6.24
CA LEU A 42 5.50 5.93 6.88
C LEU A 42 4.23 6.70 7.30
N ILE A 43 4.39 7.87 7.92
CA ILE A 43 3.27 8.72 8.33
C ILE A 43 2.50 9.24 7.10
N CYS A 44 3.22 9.66 6.05
CA CYS A 44 2.60 10.07 4.81
C CYS A 44 1.75 8.95 4.18
N GLN A 45 2.28 7.72 4.17
CA GLN A 45 1.60 6.56 3.58
C GLN A 45 0.42 6.08 4.42
N LEU A 46 0.60 5.93 5.74
CA LEU A 46 -0.42 5.31 6.60
C LEU A 46 -1.49 6.29 7.09
N ILE A 47 -1.20 7.59 7.12
CA ILE A 47 -2.11 8.59 7.67
C ILE A 47 -2.55 9.56 6.59
N PHE A 48 -1.62 10.30 5.99
CA PHE A 48 -1.98 11.38 5.08
C PHE A 48 -2.69 10.86 3.83
N LEU A 49 -2.21 9.78 3.21
CA LEU A 49 -2.82 9.22 2.01
C LEU A 49 -4.27 8.74 2.25
N PRO A 50 -4.59 7.91 3.27
CA PRO A 50 -5.97 7.55 3.58
C PRO A 50 -6.85 8.75 3.93
N VAL A 51 -6.33 9.74 4.66
CA VAL A 51 -7.10 10.95 4.99
C VAL A 51 -7.44 11.75 3.74
N ILE A 52 -6.49 11.92 2.82
CA ILE A 52 -6.73 12.59 1.54
C ILE A 52 -7.77 11.83 0.73
N ALA A 53 -7.64 10.50 0.61
CA ALA A 53 -8.61 9.66 -0.08
C ALA A 53 -10.03 9.80 0.51
N PHE A 54 -10.14 9.82 1.84
CA PHE A 54 -11.41 10.00 2.54
C PHE A 54 -12.03 11.38 2.28
N ILE A 55 -11.22 12.44 2.31
CA ILE A 55 -11.66 13.80 1.97
C ILE A 55 -12.22 13.84 0.54
N LEU A 56 -11.55 13.17 -0.42
CA LEU A 56 -12.02 13.08 -1.80
C LEU A 56 -13.35 12.34 -1.89
N VAL A 57 -13.52 11.21 -1.19
CA VAL A 57 -14.79 10.47 -1.16
C VAL A 57 -15.96 11.38 -0.76
N ILE A 58 -15.76 12.19 0.28
CA ILE A 58 -16.79 13.13 0.78
C ILE A 58 -17.02 14.25 -0.24
N LEU A 59 -15.95 14.88 -0.74
CA LEU A 59 -16.04 16.03 -1.64
C LEU A 59 -16.75 15.69 -2.95
N PHE A 60 -16.50 14.50 -3.49
CA PHE A 60 -17.08 14.02 -4.74
C PHE A 60 -18.40 13.26 -4.57
N ASN A 61 -18.91 13.11 -3.33
CA ASN A 61 -20.12 12.34 -3.00
C ASN A 61 -20.14 10.97 -3.71
N THR A 62 -19.04 10.23 -3.54
CA THR A 62 -18.77 9.00 -4.30
C THR A 62 -19.72 7.87 -3.87
N PRO A 63 -20.26 7.06 -4.80
CA PRO A 63 -21.04 5.86 -4.45
C PRO A 63 -20.30 4.95 -3.47
N VAL A 64 -21.03 4.31 -2.56
CA VAL A 64 -20.46 3.57 -1.43
C VAL A 64 -19.51 2.46 -1.90
N GLU A 65 -19.82 1.80 -3.00
CA GLU A 65 -19.01 0.72 -3.56
C GLU A 65 -17.63 1.23 -4.01
N LEU A 66 -17.59 2.39 -4.68
CA LEU A 66 -16.36 3.02 -5.13
C LEU A 66 -15.58 3.64 -3.98
N ALA A 67 -16.27 4.23 -3.00
CA ALA A 67 -15.67 4.76 -1.79
C ALA A 67 -14.92 3.66 -1.02
N VAL A 68 -15.57 2.50 -0.81
CA VAL A 68 -14.93 1.35 -0.14
C VAL A 68 -13.72 0.86 -0.94
N GLY A 69 -13.86 0.72 -2.27
CA GLY A 69 -12.73 0.32 -3.13
C GLY A 69 -11.54 1.28 -3.03
N LEU A 70 -11.78 2.59 -3.09
CA LEU A 70 -10.75 3.62 -2.97
C LEU A 70 -10.07 3.57 -1.59
N MET A 71 -10.84 3.42 -0.52
CA MET A 71 -10.28 3.33 0.83
C MET A 71 -9.43 2.07 1.03
N ILE A 72 -9.82 0.92 0.45
CA ILE A 72 -9.01 -0.31 0.47
C ILE A 72 -7.68 -0.07 -0.25
N ILE A 73 -7.69 0.58 -1.41
CA ILE A 73 -6.47 0.91 -2.17
C ILE A 73 -5.59 1.89 -1.38
N ALA A 74 -6.17 2.93 -0.79
CA ALA A 74 -5.43 3.93 -0.02
C ALA A 74 -4.80 3.37 1.25
N ALA A 75 -5.44 2.36 1.87
CA ALA A 75 -4.91 1.65 3.03
C ALA A 75 -3.86 0.59 2.69
N ALA A 76 -3.73 0.21 1.41
CA ALA A 76 -2.71 -0.73 0.98
C ALA A 76 -1.31 -0.09 1.05
N PRO A 77 -0.26 -0.87 1.34
CA PRO A 77 1.11 -0.37 1.29
C PRO A 77 1.49 0.04 -0.13
N GLY A 78 2.43 0.99 -0.25
CA GLY A 78 2.98 1.41 -1.54
C GLY A 78 3.61 0.26 -2.30
N GLY A 79 3.48 0.28 -3.63
CA GLY A 79 4.07 -0.72 -4.52
C GLY A 79 5.60 -0.63 -4.60
N VAL A 80 6.22 -1.73 -5.04
CA VAL A 80 7.66 -1.79 -5.34
C VAL A 80 7.90 -1.58 -6.83
N THR A 81 7.89 -0.33 -7.26
CA THR A 81 8.35 0.05 -8.61
C THR A 81 9.77 0.58 -8.56
#